data_AF-A0A9C9GFP3-F1
#
_entry.id   AF-A0A9C9GFP3-F1
#
_cell.length_a   1.000
_cell.length_b   1.000
_cell.length_c   1.000
_cell.angle_alpha   90.00
_cell.angle_beta   90.00
_cell.angle_gamma   90.00
#
_symmetry.space_group_name_H-M   'P 1'
#
loop_
_entity.id
_entity.type
_entity.pdbx_description
1 polymer ?
#
loop_
_entity_poly.entity_id
_entity_poly.type
_entity_poly.pdbx_seq_one_letter_code
_entity_poly.pdbx_strand_id
1 'polypeptide(L)'
;MNENTFKKNVAKLLEAGIYKTTEQVVEEFRMEYPRLWRELETEGQNLYGNSCSSVQQPATRIAQALQSLGEEECLRFCRDKQFFWSRPR
;
A
#
# COMPACT_ATOMS: atom_id res chain seq x y z
N MET A 1 -14.19 3.72 -1.32
CA MET A 1 -13.75 2.55 -0.53
C MET A 1 -13.77 2.87 0.97
N ASN A 2 -14.11 1.90 1.83
CA ASN A 2 -13.98 2.09 3.29
C ASN A 2 -12.50 1.99 3.70
N GLU A 3 -11.99 3.00 4.41
CA GLU A 3 -10.57 3.11 4.81
C GLU A 3 -10.10 1.89 5.62
N ASN A 4 -10.92 1.36 6.52
CA ASN A 4 -10.57 0.18 7.31
C ASN A 4 -10.48 -1.08 6.43
N THR A 5 -11.34 -1.20 5.42
CA THR A 5 -11.28 -2.31 4.45
C THR A 5 -10.03 -2.22 3.58
N PHE A 6 -9.66 -1.01 3.15
CA PHE A 6 -8.44 -0.78 2.39
C PHE A 6 -7.19 -1.20 3.17
N LYS A 7 -7.03 -0.69 4.39
CA LYS A 7 -5.89 -1.03 5.26
C LYS A 7 -5.79 -2.54 5.53
N LYS A 8 -6.93 -3.21 5.77
CA LYS A 8 -6.97 -4.67 5.94
C LYS A 8 -6.49 -5.42 4.70
N ASN A 9 -6.81 -4.95 3.49
CA ASN A 9 -6.35 -5.59 2.26
C ASN A 9 -4.85 -5.35 2.04
N VAL A 10 -4.34 -4.16 2.35
CA VAL A 10 -2.88 -3.89 2.33
C VAL A 10 -2.15 -4.79 3.33
N ALA A 11 -2.65 -4.89 4.57
CA ALA A 11 -2.04 -5.73 5.61
C ALA A 11 -2.03 -7.23 5.25
N LYS A 12 -3.03 -7.73 4.49
CA LYS A 12 -3.07 -9.12 4.02
C LYS A 12 -1.95 -9.49 3.06
N LEU A 13 -1.34 -8.51 2.38
CA LEU A 13 -0.19 -8.74 1.50
C LEU A 13 1.11 -8.95 2.28
N LEU A 14 1.12 -8.64 3.58
CA LEU A 14 2.28 -8.87 4.42
C LEU A 14 2.31 -10.31 4.91
N GLU A 15 3.48 -10.93 4.77
CA GLU A 15 3.72 -12.32 5.19
C GLU A 15 4.60 -12.34 6.44
N ALA A 16 4.38 -13.31 7.33
CA ALA A 16 5.13 -13.40 8.58
C ALA A 16 6.57 -13.86 8.32
N GLY A 17 7.54 -13.05 8.71
CA GLY A 17 8.96 -13.35 8.53
C GLY A 17 9.50 -13.08 7.12
N ILE A 18 8.69 -12.53 6.22
CA ILE A 18 9.10 -12.12 4.87
C ILE A 18 8.99 -10.60 4.78
N TYR A 19 10.14 -9.95 4.62
CA TYR A 19 10.21 -8.49 4.47
C TYR A 19 10.03 -8.09 3.02
N LYS A 20 9.09 -7.18 2.77
CA LYS A 20 8.78 -6.61 1.46
C LYS A 20 9.03 -5.12 1.44
N THR A 21 9.55 -4.59 0.33
CA THR A 21 9.62 -3.14 0.11
C THR A 21 8.21 -2.58 -0.16
N THR A 22 8.04 -1.27 0.00
CA THR A 22 6.78 -0.60 -0.41
C THR A 22 6.43 -0.89 -1.87
N GLU A 23 7.41 -0.88 -2.78
CA GLU A 23 7.20 -1.17 -4.21
C GLU A 23 6.69 -2.60 -4.45
N GLN A 24 7.23 -3.59 -3.72
CA GLN A 24 6.74 -4.97 -3.81
C GLN A 24 5.29 -5.08 -3.35
N VAL A 25 4.92 -4.44 -2.24
CA VAL A 25 3.53 -4.43 -1.76
C VAL A 25 2.60 -3.73 -2.76
N VAL A 26 3.06 -2.67 -3.41
CA VAL A 26 2.29 -1.95 -4.45
C VAL A 26 2.02 -2.86 -5.65
N GLU A 27 3.04 -3.56 -6.15
CA GLU A 27 2.86 -4.48 -7.29
C GLU A 27 1.96 -5.66 -6.94
N GLU A 28 2.12 -6.25 -5.75
CA GLU A 28 1.22 -7.30 -5.26
C GLU A 28 -0.22 -6.79 -5.15
N PHE A 29 -0.43 -5.59 -4.60
CA PHE A 29 -1.78 -5.01 -4.50
C PHE A 29 -2.43 -4.81 -5.87
N ARG A 30 -1.65 -4.36 -6.87
CA ARG A 30 -2.11 -4.19 -8.24
C ARG A 30 -2.58 -5.50 -8.86
N MET A 31 -1.88 -6.61 -8.57
CA MET A 31 -2.20 -7.95 -9.08
C MET A 31 -3.37 -8.60 -8.34
N GLU A 32 -3.36 -8.55 -7.01
CA GLU A 32 -4.33 -9.25 -6.15
C GLU A 32 -5.67 -8.51 -6.02
N TYR A 33 -5.65 -7.16 -6.11
CA TYR A 33 -6.84 -6.33 -5.94
C TYR A 33 -7.08 -5.36 -7.11
N PRO A 34 -7.19 -5.83 -8.37
CA PRO A 34 -7.25 -4.97 -9.56
C PRO A 34 -8.47 -4.03 -9.57
N ARG A 35 -9.57 -4.42 -8.93
CA ARG A 35 -10.73 -3.53 -8.77
C ARG A 35 -10.43 -2.36 -7.84
N LEU A 36 -9.81 -2.61 -6.69
CA LEU A 36 -9.45 -1.56 -5.74
C LEU A 36 -8.36 -0.65 -6.31
N TRP A 37 -7.44 -1.23 -7.09
CA TRP A 37 -6.45 -0.46 -7.84
C TRP A 37 -7.11 0.61 -8.73
N ARG A 38 -8.10 0.21 -9.56
CA ARG A 38 -8.83 1.15 -10.42
C ARG A 38 -9.57 2.23 -9.63
N GLU A 39 -10.09 1.90 -8.45
CA GLU A 39 -10.71 2.89 -7.56
C GLU A 39 -9.68 3.95 -7.12
N LEU A 40 -8.44 3.55 -6.80
CA LEU A 40 -7.36 4.48 -6.46
C LEU A 40 -6.89 5.31 -7.66
N GLU A 41 -6.84 4.74 -8.86
CA GLU A 41 -6.55 5.48 -10.10
C GLU A 41 -7.62 6.54 -10.37
N THR A 42 -8.89 6.17 -10.20
CA THR A 42 -10.03 7.09 -10.35
C THR A 42 -9.99 8.19 -9.30
N GLU A 43 -9.66 7.86 -8.05
CA GLU A 43 -9.43 8.84 -6.98
C GLU A 43 -8.32 9.82 -7.37
N GLY A 44 -7.19 9.31 -7.89
CA GLY A 44 -6.08 10.14 -8.35
C GLY A 44 -6.48 11.09 -9.46
N GLN A 45 -7.28 10.62 -10.43
CA GLN A 45 -7.73 11.45 -11.54
C GLN A 45 -8.70 12.53 -11.08
N ASN A 46 -9.56 12.23 -10.11
CA ASN A 46 -10.48 13.20 -9.51
C ASN A 46 -9.74 14.30 -8.72
N LEU A 47 -8.67 13.94 -8.01
CA LEU A 47 -7.90 14.87 -7.18
C LEU A 47 -6.91 15.72 -7.99
N TYR A 48 -6.27 15.11 -9.00
CA TYR A 48 -5.09 15.70 -9.66
C TYR A 48 -5.22 15.82 -11.18
N GLY A 49 -6.36 15.44 -11.77
CA GLY A 49 -6.57 15.45 -13.21
C GLY A 49 -5.59 14.53 -13.96
N ASN A 50 -5.24 14.88 -15.20
CA ASN A 50 -4.34 14.10 -16.04
C ASN A 50 -2.85 14.42 -15.76
N SER A 51 -2.43 14.35 -14.51
CA SER A 51 -1.06 14.64 -14.08
C SER A 51 -0.33 13.37 -13.61
N CYS A 52 1.00 13.45 -13.50
CA CYS A 52 1.80 12.36 -12.92
C CYS A 52 1.33 11.99 -11.50
N SER A 53 0.84 12.95 -10.73
CA SER A 53 0.33 12.73 -9.38
C SER A 53 -0.92 11.83 -9.37
N SER A 54 -1.77 11.91 -10.40
CA SER A 54 -2.89 10.96 -10.55
C SER A 54 -2.41 9.53 -10.71
N VAL A 55 -1.35 9.32 -11.51
CA VAL A 55 -0.78 7.98 -11.77
C VAL A 55 -0.07 7.44 -10.51
N GLN A 56 0.51 8.33 -9.69
CA GLN A 56 1.19 7.98 -8.45
C GLN A 56 0.24 7.76 -7.26
N GLN A 57 -1.05 8.10 -7.39
CA GLN A 57 -2.01 8.04 -6.29
C GLN A 57 -2.12 6.64 -5.66
N PRO A 58 -2.23 5.53 -6.43
CA PRO A 58 -2.33 4.21 -5.83
C PRO A 58 -1.13 3.87 -4.94
N ALA A 59 0.09 4.10 -5.43
CA ALA A 59 1.32 3.86 -4.67
C ALA A 59 1.39 4.73 -3.41
N THR A 60 1.01 6.01 -3.53
CA THR A 60 0.95 6.95 -2.39
C THR A 60 -0.02 6.47 -1.33
N ARG A 61 -1.23 6.03 -1.71
CA ARG A 61 -2.25 5.54 -0.78
C ARG A 61 -1.83 4.26 -0.07
N ILE A 62 -1.18 3.33 -0.78
CA ILE A 62 -0.64 2.10 -0.18
C ILE A 62 0.48 2.42 0.82
N ALA A 63 1.40 3.32 0.46
CA ALA A 63 2.47 3.76 1.36
C ALA A 63 1.91 4.42 2.64
N GLN A 64 0.90 5.28 2.50
CA GLN A 64 0.20 5.88 3.65
C GLN A 64 -0.51 4.82 4.50
N ALA A 65 -1.16 3.83 3.89
CA ALA A 65 -1.80 2.74 4.62
C ALA A 65 -0.78 1.97 5.46
N LEU A 66 0.33 1.53 4.86
CA LEU A 66 1.43 0.84 5.55
C LEU A 66 1.98 1.65 6.71
N GLN A 67 2.21 2.96 6.51
CA GLN A 67 2.69 3.86 7.56
C GLN A 67 1.71 4.03 8.73
N SER A 68 0.42 3.79 8.49
CA SER A 68 -0.63 3.92 9.49
C SER A 68 -1.00 2.62 10.22
N LEU A 69 -0.44 1.48 9.81
CA LEU A 69 -0.65 0.21 10.49
C LEU A 69 0.01 0.22 11.88
N GLY A 70 -0.66 -0.39 12.85
CA GLY A 70 -0.09 -0.57 14.20
C GLY A 70 0.95 -1.69 14.25
N GLU A 71 1.70 -1.75 15.36
CA GLU A 71 2.72 -2.79 15.58
C GLU A 71 2.15 -4.22 15.60
N GLU A 72 0.88 -4.36 16.02
CA GLU A 72 0.13 -5.63 15.99
C GLU A 72 -0.19 -6.11 14.57
N GLU A 73 -0.19 -5.20 13.59
CA GLU A 73 -0.55 -5.50 12.20
C GLU A 73 0.71 -5.63 11.31
N CYS A 74 1.78 -4.90 11.64
CA CYS A 74 2.97 -4.79 10.80
C CYS A 74 4.24 -4.52 11.60
N LEU A 75 5.30 -5.25 11.26
CA LEU A 75 6.68 -4.89 11.56
C LEU A 75 7.22 -3.95 10.49
N ARG A 76 7.88 -2.87 10.91
CA ARG A 76 8.46 -1.86 10.01
C ARG A 76 9.95 -1.71 10.29
N PHE A 77 10.75 -1.75 9.22
CA PHE A 77 12.19 -1.55 9.28
C PHE A 77 12.64 -0.58 8.17
N CYS A 78 13.67 0.23 8.42
CA CYS A 78 14.23 1.15 7.43
C CYS A 78 15.72 0.89 7.24
N ARG A 79 16.15 0.74 5.99
CA ARG A 79 17.55 0.53 5.59
C ARG A 79 17.80 1.17 4.24
N ASP A 80 18.96 1.82 4.09
CA ASP A 80 19.39 2.43 2.82
C ASP A 80 18.31 3.37 2.21
N LYS A 81 17.62 4.12 3.09
CA LYS A 81 16.49 5.02 2.77
C LYS A 81 15.24 4.33 2.20
N GLN A 82 15.12 3.01 2.34
CA GLN A 82 13.95 2.23 1.94
C GLN A 82 13.25 1.62 3.16
N PHE A 83 11.92 1.60 3.11
CA PHE A 83 11.09 0.93 4.12
C PHE A 83 10.79 -0.52 3.72
N PHE A 84 10.87 -1.38 4.71
CA PHE A 84 10.55 -2.81 4.64
C PHE A 84 9.44 -3.15 5.63
N TRP A 85 8.53 -4.01 5.21
CA TRP A 85 7.29 -4.35 5.89
C TRP A 85 7.14 -5.87 5.98
N SER A 86 6.73 -6.39 7.12
CA SER A 86 6.45 -7.82 7.34
C SER A 86 5.29 -7.94 8.31
N ARG A 87 4.54 -9.05 8.26
CA ARG A 87 3.59 -9.33 9.34
C ARG A 87 4.35 -9.70 10.62
N PRO A 88 3.86 -9.33 11.82
CA PRO A 88 4.35 -9.87 13.07
C PRO A 88 4.20 -11.41 13.11
N ARG A 89 5.03 -12.07 13.93
CA ARG A 89 5.01 -13.53 14.09
C ARG A 89 3.82 -14.01 14.91
#